data_AF-A0A6N9IYK2-F1
#
_entry.id   AF-A0A6N9IYK2-F1
#
_cell.length_a   1.000
_cell.length_b   1.000
_cell.length_c   1.000
_cell.angle_alpha   90.00
_cell.angle_beta   90.00
_cell.angle_gamma   90.00
#
_symmetry.space_group_name_H-M   'P 1'
#
loop_
_entity.id
_entity.type
_entity.pdbx_description
1 polymer ?
#
loop_
_entity_poly.entity_id
_entity_poly.type
_entity_poly.pdbx_seq_one_letter_code
_entity_poly.pdbx_strand_id
1 'polypeptide(L)' 'MELLKKIDTIFEEVKIETKNLENATSKEEEIESLKEILDALMRGARHVQEKLDLYNERRYR' A
#
# COMPACT_ATOMS: atom_id res chain seq x y z
N MET A 1 -11.51 -12.96 4.02
CA MET A 1 -10.04 -13.17 4.10
C MET A 1 -9.40 -11.95 4.73
N GLU A 2 -8.60 -12.11 5.77
CA GLU A 2 -7.93 -11.00 6.47
C GLU A 2 -6.96 -10.22 5.57
N LEU A 3 -6.24 -10.91 4.65
CA LEU A 3 -5.37 -10.25 3.67
C LEU A 3 -6.13 -9.31 2.73
N LEU A 4 -7.31 -9.73 2.23
CA LEU A 4 -8.11 -8.88 1.34
C LEU A 4 -8.49 -7.58 2.04
N LYS A 5 -8.92 -7.64 3.32
CA LYS A 5 -9.22 -6.44 4.09
C LYS A 5 -8.00 -5.52 4.24
N LYS A 6 -6.80 -6.06 4.48
CA LYS A 6 -5.56 -5.28 4.57
C LYS A 6 -5.21 -4.61 3.24
N ILE A 7 -5.37 -5.32 2.13
CA ILE A 7 -5.15 -4.79 0.78
C ILE A 7 -6.18 -3.71 0.44
N ASP A 8 -7.45 -3.92 0.78
CA ASP A 8 -8.53 -2.95 0.56
C ASP A 8 -8.25 -1.64 1.33
N THR A 9 -7.78 -1.74 2.58
CA THR A 9 -7.36 -0.57 3.36
C THR A 9 -6.24 0.20 2.67
N ILE A 10 -5.24 -0.50 2.13
CA ILE A 10 -4.13 0.15 1.41
C ILE A 10 -4.60 0.82 0.12
N PHE A 11 -5.56 0.24 -0.60
CA PHE A 11 -6.12 0.90 -1.78
C PHE A 11 -6.89 2.17 -1.43
N GLU A 12 -7.63 2.20 -0.31
CA GLU A 12 -8.28 3.42 0.14
C GLU A 12 -7.25 4.48 0.59
N GLU A 13 -6.17 4.09 1.26
CA GLU A 13 -5.05 5.00 1.58
C GLU A 13 -4.44 5.61 0.30
N VAL A 14 -4.05 4.78 -0.67
CA VAL A 14 -3.49 5.24 -1.96
C VAL A 14 -4.45 6.19 -2.67
N LYS A 15 -5.75 5.92 -2.63
CA LYS A 15 -6.78 6.75 -3.26
C LYS A 15 -6.94 8.10 -2.57
N ILE A 16 -6.82 8.15 -1.24
CA ILE A 16 -6.80 9.41 -0.49
C ILE A 16 -5.58 10.22 -0.91
N GLU A 17 -4.39 9.62 -0.89
CA GLU A 17 -3.15 10.34 -1.20
C GLU A 17 -3.05 10.74 -2.67
N THR A 18 -3.64 9.97 -3.59
CA THR A 18 -3.79 10.38 -4.99
C THR A 18 -4.64 11.64 -5.13
N LYS A 19 -5.74 11.74 -4.35
CA LYS A 19 -6.54 12.99 -4.32
C LYS A 19 -5.77 14.14 -3.68
N ASN A 20 -4.95 13.88 -2.66
CA ASN A 20 -4.11 14.92 -2.07
C ASN A 20 -3.10 15.44 -3.09
N LEU A 21 -2.50 14.56 -3.89
CA LEU A 21 -1.62 14.91 -4.99
C LEU A 21 -2.33 15.73 -6.07
N GLU A 22 -3.55 15.35 -6.47
CA GLU A 22 -4.36 16.10 -7.44
C GLU A 22 -4.70 17.52 -6.97
N ASN A 23 -4.86 17.71 -5.66
CA ASN A 23 -5.22 19.00 -5.06
C ASN A 23 -4.00 19.79 -4.54
N ALA A 24 -2.78 19.26 -4.70
CA ALA A 24 -1.57 19.90 -4.23
C ALA A 24 -1.36 21.25 -4.92
N THR A 25 -1.02 22.27 -4.13
CA THR A 25 -0.80 23.64 -4.61
C THR A 25 0.66 24.06 -4.55
N SER A 26 1.50 23.23 -3.93
CA SER A 26 2.93 23.43 -3.79
C SER A 26 3.72 22.17 -4.11
N LYS A 27 4.99 22.36 -4.48
CA LYS A 27 5.91 21.26 -4.77
C LYS A 27 6.13 20.37 -3.54
N GLU A 28 6.12 20.96 -2.36
CA GLU A 28 6.26 20.25 -1.09
C GLU A 28 5.07 19.30 -0.84
N GLU A 29 3.84 19.75 -1.10
CA GLU A 29 2.63 18.93 -1.00
C GLU A 29 2.61 17.79 -2.02
N GLU A 30 3.07 18.04 -3.24
CA GLU A 30 3.21 17.00 -4.27
C GLU A 30 4.21 15.92 -3.83
N ILE A 31 5.39 16.34 -3.34
CA ILE A 31 6.43 15.42 -2.87
C ILE A 31 5.91 14.58 -1.70
N GLU A 32 5.20 15.18 -0.76
CA GLU A 32 4.68 14.45 0.39
C GLU A 32 3.61 13.44 -0.01
N SER A 33 2.64 13.84 -0.84
CA SER A 33 1.62 12.93 -1.34
C SER A 33 2.23 11.74 -2.10
N LEU A 34 3.29 11.97 -2.89
CA LEU A 34 4.01 10.90 -3.58
C LEU A 34 4.72 9.93 -2.61
N LYS A 35 5.29 10.42 -1.52
CA LYS A 35 5.91 9.55 -0.50
C LYS A 35 4.86 8.69 0.21
N GLU A 36 3.72 9.27 0.55
CA GLU A 36 2.65 8.56 1.24
C GLU A 36 2.03 7.47 0.35
N ILE A 37 1.85 7.76 -0.95
CA ILE A 37 1.47 6.73 -1.94
C ILE A 37 2.51 5.61 -1.98
N LEU A 38 3.80 5.95 -2.04
CA LEU A 38 4.87 4.95 -2.08
C LEU A 38 4.88 4.08 -0.82
N ASP A 39 4.74 4.68 0.37
CA ASP A 39 4.70 3.95 1.63
C ASP A 39 3.53 2.96 1.69
N ALA A 40 2.33 3.42 1.35
CA ALA A 40 1.13 2.57 1.33
C ALA A 40 1.31 1.36 0.39
N LEU A 41 1.84 1.59 -0.82
CA LEU A 41 2.12 0.51 -1.78
C LEU A 41 3.17 -0.48 -1.26
N MET A 42 4.24 0.01 -0.62
CA MET A 42 5.29 -0.84 -0.04
C MET A 42 4.76 -1.70 1.11
N ARG A 43 3.89 -1.16 1.97
CA ARG A 43 3.18 -1.93 2.99
C ARG A 43 2.31 -3.02 2.37
N GLY A 44 1.62 -2.73 1.26
CA GLY A 44 0.77 -3.68 0.57
C GLY A 44 1.54 -4.83 -0.05
N ALA A 45 2.65 -4.50 -0.72
CA ALA A 45 3.57 -5.49 -1.27
C ALA A 45 4.09 -6.44 -0.18
N ARG A 46 4.47 -5.90 0.99
CA ARG A 46 4.94 -6.70 2.13
C ARG A 46 3.87 -7.68 2.64
N HIS A 47 2.63 -7.24 2.80
CA HIS A 47 1.54 -8.13 3.25
C HIS A 47 1.25 -9.26 2.26
N VAL A 48 1.34 -8.99 0.95
CA VAL A 48 1.20 -10.02 -0.08
C VAL A 48 2.38 -11.00 0.00
N GLN A 49 3.60 -10.50 0.12
CA GLN A 49 4.80 -11.31 0.24
C GLN A 49 4.74 -12.24 1.46
N GLU A 50 4.43 -11.72 2.65
CA GLU A 50 4.24 -12.51 3.88
C GLU A 50 3.24 -13.65 3.66
N LYS A 51 2.15 -13.40 2.92
CA LYS A 51 1.17 -14.45 2.65
C LYS A 51 1.67 -15.50 1.68
N LEU A 52 2.43 -15.11 0.65
CA LEU A 52 3.08 -16.04 -0.27
C LEU A 52 4.08 -16.93 0.47
N ASP A 53 4.88 -16.36 1.37
CA ASP A 53 5.84 -17.10 2.19
C ASP A 53 5.14 -18.14 3.07
N LEU A 54 4.02 -17.78 3.72
CA LEU A 54 3.19 -18.73 4.47
C LEU A 54 2.58 -19.87 3.62
N TYR A 55 2.36 -19.65 2.32
CA TYR A 55 1.94 -20.74 1.42
C TYR A 55 3.13 -21.61 1.01
N ASN A 56 4.29 -21.02 0.77
CA ASN A 56 5.51 -21.73 0.42
C ASN A 56 6.01 -22.60 1.59
N GLU A 57 6.03 -22.09 2.82
CA GLU A 57 6.40 -22.85 4.01
C GLU A 57 5.49 -24.07 4.24
N ARG A 58 4.19 -23.93 3.96
CA ARG A 58 3.24 -25.05 4.02
C ARG A 58 3.44 -26.10 2.94
N ARG A 59 4.12 -25.76 1.83
CA ARG A 59 4.41 -26.69 0.73
C ARG A 59 5.66 -27.53 0.98
N TYR A 60 6.58 -27.06 1.82
CA TYR A 60 7.84 -27.74 2.14
C TYR A 60 7.82 -28.45 3.51
N ARG A 61 6.68 -28.49 4.20
CA ARG A 61 6.39 -29.42 5.31
C ARG A 61 5.52 -30.56 4.81
#